data_AF-A0A1B6LNM0-F1
#
_entry.id   AF-A0A1B6LNM0-F1
#
_cell.length_a   1.000
_cell.length_b   1.000
_cell.length_c   1.000
_cell.angle_alpha   90.00
_cell.angle_beta   90.00
_cell.angle_gamma   90.00
#
_symmetry.space_group_name_H-M   'P 1'
#
loop_
_entity.id
_entity.type
_entity.pdbx_description
1 polymer ?
#
loop_
_entity_poly.entity_id
_entity_poly.type
_entity_poly.pdbx_seq_one_letter_code
_entity_poly.pdbx_strand_id
1 'polypeptide(L)'
;GFSIIFNKLVSIPVNSIAESYEKPDNCHGKITWETHEQSPRTLSYNVNDIKDKVDLDLALEWEGKKADFNVKADAKSEPVYLKISSSVPGHGTFEIETSGKHNPAGSTEIIINAIGNGKKMGFHLRKSETGTSRSLDIGLELPQGKSGFYGKLERKGPQYFLIESKIEWFTHGGGTFDVNGEINAKSFDDLFIKLNIDSPKLNMNKVEFEVGRQLTKSSSKTIYFRGKANEKQISGSFTLVPKENNLFEGNGVLKVGEDSYPLQFKLKFDIQKQEQKEVLLDIKAGMYSYYAHTTTLNDEANGIHKVDMINKYCKNDQCQTEELKLYNHKTGPLEYETKIEAKLSVSLIFVLEHPLLMKVHMKRQGLEYDRFLEVGYGPDKIQYHGYVKDDRAGAELTLPKRTIAVEAVFNLQQG
;
A
#
# COMPACT_ATOMS: atom_id res chain seq x y z
N GLY A 1 -25.88 2.04 -20.81
CA GLY A 1 -27.13 2.78 -20.64
C GLY A 1 -27.46 2.70 -19.19
N PHE A 2 -27.38 3.83 -18.49
CA PHE A 2 -27.69 3.89 -17.07
C PHE A 2 -29.19 4.12 -16.94
N SER A 3 -29.87 3.20 -16.26
CA SER A 3 -31.23 3.41 -15.80
C SER A 3 -31.17 3.37 -14.28
N ILE A 4 -31.24 4.55 -13.67
CA ILE A 4 -31.35 4.68 -12.21
C ILE A 4 -32.82 4.44 -11.89
N ILE A 5 -33.16 3.18 -11.57
CA ILE A 5 -34.48 2.83 -11.06
C ILE A 5 -34.44 3.01 -9.54
N PHE A 6 -34.98 4.11 -9.03
CA PHE A 6 -35.34 4.23 -7.61
C PHE A 6 -36.54 3.30 -7.33
N ASN A 7 -36.29 2.00 -7.14
CA ASN A 7 -37.31 1.11 -6.59
C ASN A 7 -36.82 0.48 -5.29
N LYS A 8 -37.52 0.85 -4.21
CA LYS A 8 -37.45 0.37 -2.82
C LYS A 8 -36.21 0.76 -2.02
N LEU A 9 -36.26 1.95 -1.39
CA LEU A 9 -35.90 2.14 0.03
C LEU A 9 -36.33 3.52 0.56
N VAL A 10 -37.61 3.86 0.39
CA VAL A 10 -38.34 4.77 1.31
C VAL A 10 -39.78 4.25 1.34
N SER A 11 -40.27 3.77 2.48
CA SER A 11 -41.71 3.64 2.69
C SER A 11 -42.29 5.06 2.73
N ILE A 12 -42.73 5.55 1.57
CA ILE A 12 -43.32 6.88 1.43
C ILE A 12 -44.64 6.88 2.23
N PRO A 13 -44.81 7.77 3.23
CA PRO A 13 -46.05 7.83 4.02
C PRO A 13 -47.26 8.19 3.17
N VAL A 14 -48.45 7.84 3.66
CA VAL A 14 -49.76 8.01 2.99
C VAL A 14 -50.06 9.46 2.56
N ASN A 15 -49.37 10.45 3.13
CA ASN A 15 -49.42 11.86 2.74
C ASN A 15 -48.08 12.33 2.17
N SER A 16 -47.83 12.05 0.90
CA SER A 16 -46.65 12.51 0.18
C SER A 16 -47.00 13.21 -1.13
N ILE A 17 -46.29 14.29 -1.43
CA ILE A 17 -46.36 14.99 -2.72
C ILE A 17 -44.99 14.84 -3.39
N ALA A 18 -44.97 14.25 -4.58
CA ALA A 18 -43.78 14.10 -5.40
C ALA A 18 -43.92 14.95 -6.67
N GLU A 19 -42.88 15.73 -6.97
CA GLU A 19 -42.75 16.53 -8.19
C GLU A 19 -41.45 16.11 -8.88
N SER A 20 -41.49 15.76 -10.17
CA SER A 20 -40.31 15.44 -10.96
C SER A 20 -40.35 16.10 -12.33
N TYR A 21 -39.17 16.49 -12.81
CA TYR A 21 -38.97 17.10 -14.12
C TYR A 21 -37.78 16.43 -14.80
N GLU A 22 -38.06 15.82 -15.95
CA GLU A 22 -37.07 15.07 -16.73
C GLU A 22 -36.72 15.81 -18.04
N LYS A 23 -35.43 15.93 -18.31
CA LYS A 23 -34.84 16.31 -19.59
C LYS A 23 -33.83 15.23 -20.00
N PRO A 24 -33.47 15.12 -21.29
CA PRO A 24 -32.33 14.31 -21.69
C PRO A 24 -31.12 14.72 -20.86
N ASP A 25 -30.49 13.75 -20.20
CA ASP A 25 -29.30 13.89 -19.34
C ASP A 25 -29.51 14.61 -17.99
N ASN A 26 -30.71 15.08 -17.65
CA ASN A 26 -30.97 15.79 -16.38
C ASN A 26 -32.34 15.46 -15.79
N CYS A 27 -32.36 14.94 -14.56
CA CYS A 27 -33.57 14.69 -13.79
C CYS A 27 -33.49 15.42 -12.44
N HIS A 28 -34.49 16.25 -12.13
CA HIS A 28 -34.60 16.86 -10.80
C HIS A 28 -36.02 16.74 -10.26
N GLY A 29 -36.15 16.72 -8.94
CA GLY A 29 -37.44 16.62 -8.29
C GLY A 29 -37.39 16.88 -6.81
N LYS A 30 -38.58 16.92 -6.19
CA LYS A 30 -38.73 16.95 -4.74
C LYS A 30 -39.81 15.98 -4.30
N ILE A 31 -39.59 15.36 -3.15
CA ILE A 31 -40.56 14.54 -2.43
C ILE A 31 -40.79 15.21 -1.09
N THR A 32 -42.01 15.63 -0.81
CA THR A 32 -42.40 16.21 0.49
C THR A 32 -43.36 15.27 1.19
N TRP A 33 -43.15 15.00 2.47
CA TRP A 33 -44.05 14.18 3.28
C TRP A 33 -44.16 14.71 4.71
N GLU A 34 -45.27 14.37 5.34
CA GLU A 34 -45.56 14.69 6.74
C GLU A 34 -46.23 13.48 7.38
N THR A 35 -45.92 13.20 8.65
CA THR A 35 -46.60 12.16 9.42
C THR A 35 -47.07 12.73 10.75
N HIS A 36 -48.02 12.05 11.41
CA HIS A 36 -48.51 12.49 12.72
C HIS A 36 -47.43 12.52 13.83
N GLU A 37 -46.30 11.86 13.60
CA GLU A 37 -45.18 11.75 14.55
C GLU A 37 -43.94 12.56 14.14
N GLN A 38 -43.91 13.12 12.93
CA GLN A 38 -42.74 13.81 12.39
C GLN A 38 -43.14 15.09 11.66
N SER A 39 -42.41 16.16 11.95
CA SER A 39 -42.47 17.42 11.21
C SER A 39 -42.35 17.21 9.69
N PRO A 40 -42.89 18.12 8.85
CA PRO A 40 -42.72 18.08 7.41
C PRO A 40 -41.26 17.90 7.00
N ARG A 41 -41.04 17.01 6.03
CA ARG A 41 -39.72 16.75 5.44
C ARG A 41 -39.78 16.90 3.93
N THR A 42 -38.70 17.41 3.36
CA THR A 42 -38.54 17.54 1.91
C THR A 42 -37.22 16.94 1.48
N LEU A 43 -37.26 15.92 0.62
CA LEU A 43 -36.10 15.39 -0.09
C LEU A 43 -36.09 16.00 -1.48
N SER A 44 -35.08 16.80 -1.80
CA SER A 44 -34.83 17.28 -3.16
C SER A 44 -33.69 16.49 -3.78
N TYR A 45 -33.80 16.19 -5.07
CA TYR A 45 -32.76 15.49 -5.81
C TYR A 45 -32.52 16.16 -7.17
N ASN A 46 -31.28 16.11 -7.63
CA ASN A 46 -30.86 16.53 -8.96
C ASN A 46 -29.82 15.53 -9.46
N VAL A 47 -30.04 14.98 -10.65
CA VAL A 47 -29.17 13.99 -11.29
C VAL A 47 -28.87 14.50 -12.68
N ASN A 48 -27.60 14.81 -12.92
CA ASN A 48 -27.07 15.10 -14.24
C ASN A 48 -26.22 13.90 -14.67
N ASP A 49 -26.74 13.12 -15.61
CA ASP A 49 -26.09 11.92 -16.17
C ASP A 49 -25.76 12.20 -17.62
N ILE A 50 -24.58 12.79 -17.84
CA ILE A 50 -24.04 13.01 -19.18
C ILE A 50 -23.04 11.89 -19.39
N LYS A 51 -23.13 11.18 -20.52
CA LYS A 51 -22.24 10.07 -20.90
C LYS A 51 -20.83 10.13 -20.23
N ASP A 52 -20.56 9.16 -19.37
CA ASP A 52 -19.31 8.97 -18.61
C ASP A 52 -19.07 9.96 -17.45
N LYS A 53 -20.08 10.76 -17.06
CA LYS A 53 -20.08 11.69 -15.93
C LYS A 53 -21.39 11.59 -15.13
N VAL A 54 -21.28 11.63 -13.81
CA VAL A 54 -22.44 11.66 -12.92
C VAL A 54 -22.31 12.83 -11.95
N ASP A 55 -23.33 13.64 -11.82
CA ASP A 55 -23.48 14.65 -10.75
C ASP A 55 -24.83 14.41 -10.08
N LEU A 56 -24.80 13.98 -8.82
CA LEU A 56 -25.97 13.70 -7.99
C LEU A 56 -25.94 14.66 -6.80
N ASP A 57 -26.98 15.48 -6.66
CA ASP A 57 -27.26 16.26 -5.46
C ASP A 57 -28.50 15.70 -4.76
N LEU A 58 -28.41 15.48 -3.46
CA LEU A 58 -29.51 15.15 -2.57
C LEU A 58 -29.53 16.16 -1.42
N ALA A 59 -30.71 16.73 -1.12
CA ALA A 59 -30.90 17.61 0.01
C ALA A 59 -32.14 17.18 0.80
N LEU A 60 -31.96 16.85 2.08
CA LEU A 60 -33.05 16.54 3.00
C LEU A 60 -33.26 17.70 3.97
N GLU A 61 -34.46 18.28 3.97
CA GLU A 61 -34.83 19.40 4.84
C GLU A 61 -35.90 18.96 5.85
N TRP A 62 -35.74 19.35 7.12
CA TRP A 62 -36.70 19.09 8.21
C TRP A 62 -36.50 20.10 9.33
N GLU A 63 -37.56 20.66 9.92
CA GLU A 63 -37.47 21.54 11.11
C GLU A 63 -36.43 22.69 11.00
N GLY A 64 -36.25 23.26 9.80
CA GLY A 64 -35.22 24.29 9.55
C GLY A 64 -33.77 23.77 9.51
N LYS A 65 -33.57 22.45 9.61
CA LYS A 65 -32.30 21.73 9.36
C LYS A 65 -32.26 21.25 7.91
N LYS A 66 -31.05 21.18 7.36
CA LYS A 66 -30.78 20.71 6.01
C LYS A 66 -29.57 19.80 6.01
N ALA A 67 -29.73 18.58 5.49
CA ALA A 67 -28.63 17.67 5.22
C ALA A 67 -28.41 17.58 3.71
N ASP A 68 -27.17 17.82 3.28
CA ASP A 68 -26.78 17.76 1.88
C ASP A 68 -25.89 16.53 1.64
N PHE A 69 -26.03 15.94 0.46
CA PHE A 69 -25.19 14.85 -0.04
C PHE A 69 -24.97 15.07 -1.54
N ASN A 70 -23.71 15.14 -1.96
CA ASN A 70 -23.33 15.30 -3.36
C ASN A 70 -22.36 14.20 -3.79
N VAL A 71 -22.56 13.65 -4.98
CA VAL A 71 -21.67 12.70 -5.64
C VAL A 71 -21.33 13.24 -7.03
N LYS A 72 -20.04 13.40 -7.32
CA LYS A 72 -19.53 13.75 -8.65
C LYS A 72 -18.57 12.66 -9.11
N ALA A 73 -18.82 12.07 -10.26
CA ALA A 73 -17.93 11.11 -10.91
C ALA A 73 -17.63 11.54 -12.34
N ASP A 74 -16.38 11.39 -12.78
CA ASP A 74 -15.96 11.57 -14.17
C ASP A 74 -15.07 10.39 -14.55
N ALA A 75 -15.62 9.48 -15.35
CA ALA A 75 -14.94 8.27 -15.81
C ALA A 75 -14.14 8.51 -17.10
N LYS A 76 -14.34 9.65 -17.76
CA LYS A 76 -13.64 10.04 -18.99
C LYS A 76 -12.45 10.95 -18.72
N SER A 77 -12.43 11.64 -17.58
CA SER A 77 -11.29 12.43 -17.17
C SER A 77 -10.06 11.54 -16.97
N GLU A 78 -8.88 12.12 -17.19
CA GLU A 78 -7.62 11.48 -16.87
C GLU A 78 -6.85 12.38 -15.90
N PRO A 79 -6.82 12.07 -14.59
CA PRO A 79 -7.30 10.86 -13.93
C PRO A 79 -8.83 10.70 -13.88
N VAL A 80 -9.31 9.45 -13.77
CA VAL A 80 -10.70 9.14 -13.38
C VAL A 80 -10.95 9.69 -11.99
N TYR A 81 -12.13 10.24 -11.75
CA TYR A 81 -12.43 11.01 -10.56
C TYR A 81 -13.75 10.60 -9.90
N LEU A 82 -13.76 10.56 -8.56
CA LEU A 82 -14.95 10.42 -7.73
C LEU A 82 -14.83 11.37 -6.53
N LYS A 83 -15.85 12.20 -6.31
CA LYS A 83 -16.00 13.03 -5.12
C LYS A 83 -17.35 12.75 -4.49
N ILE A 84 -17.35 12.54 -3.19
CA ILE A 84 -18.53 12.35 -2.36
C ILE A 84 -18.43 13.39 -1.25
N SER A 85 -19.45 14.21 -1.07
CA SER A 85 -19.49 15.19 0.02
C SER A 85 -20.82 15.17 0.73
N SER A 86 -20.81 15.50 2.02
CA SER A 86 -22.02 15.58 2.83
C SER A 86 -21.89 16.64 3.92
N SER A 87 -23.00 17.28 4.24
CA SER A 87 -23.14 18.20 5.36
C SER A 87 -24.37 17.80 6.14
N VAL A 88 -24.22 17.44 7.42
CA VAL A 88 -25.34 17.01 8.26
C VAL A 88 -25.37 17.82 9.55
N PRO A 89 -26.49 18.51 9.87
CA PRO A 89 -26.64 19.28 11.09
C PRO A 89 -26.37 18.41 12.33
N GLY A 90 -25.53 18.90 13.24
CA GLY A 90 -25.11 18.17 14.45
C GLY A 90 -24.01 17.12 14.22
N HIS A 91 -23.69 16.78 12.97
CA HIS A 91 -22.64 15.79 12.62
C HIS A 91 -21.48 16.37 11.79
N GLY A 92 -21.66 17.59 11.27
CA GLY A 92 -20.63 18.37 10.59
C GLY A 92 -20.51 18.08 9.10
N THR A 93 -19.36 18.41 8.52
CA THR A 93 -19.10 18.26 7.07
C THR A 93 -18.09 17.16 6.80
N PHE A 94 -18.28 16.50 5.66
CA PHE A 94 -17.43 15.43 5.19
C PHE A 94 -17.25 15.49 3.68
N GLU A 95 -16.06 15.18 3.20
CA GLU A 95 -15.74 15.05 1.79
C GLU A 95 -14.73 13.90 1.60
N ILE A 96 -14.97 13.04 0.61
CA ILE A 96 -13.99 12.11 0.06
C ILE A 96 -13.79 12.49 -1.39
N GLU A 97 -12.53 12.54 -1.80
CA GLU A 97 -12.13 12.68 -3.19
C GLU A 97 -11.18 11.53 -3.51
N THR A 98 -11.50 10.76 -4.54
CA THR A 98 -10.66 9.70 -5.07
C THR A 98 -10.34 10.00 -6.52
N SER A 99 -9.07 9.94 -6.89
CA SER A 99 -8.66 9.98 -8.29
C SER A 99 -7.73 8.82 -8.62
N GLY A 100 -7.85 8.32 -9.85
CA GLY A 100 -7.11 7.17 -10.34
C GLY A 100 -6.64 7.40 -11.77
N LYS A 101 -5.34 7.26 -12.03
CA LYS A 101 -4.77 7.26 -13.38
C LYS A 101 -4.04 5.96 -13.61
N HIS A 102 -4.33 5.30 -14.73
CA HIS A 102 -3.55 4.16 -15.20
C HIS A 102 -3.03 4.46 -16.60
N ASN A 103 -1.71 4.45 -16.74
CA ASN A 103 -1.06 4.62 -18.03
C ASN A 103 -0.74 3.24 -18.61
N PRO A 104 -1.00 3.01 -19.91
CA PRO A 104 -0.65 1.77 -20.60
C PRO A 104 0.84 1.39 -20.49
N ALA A 105 1.70 2.39 -20.26
CA ALA A 105 3.13 2.20 -20.04
C ALA A 105 3.48 1.51 -18.69
N GLY A 106 2.50 1.20 -17.83
CA GLY A 106 2.70 0.46 -16.58
C GLY A 106 2.75 1.32 -15.31
N SER A 107 2.43 2.62 -15.40
CA SER A 107 2.27 3.48 -14.23
C SER A 107 0.82 3.57 -13.77
N THR A 108 0.64 3.61 -12.45
CA THR A 108 -0.65 3.76 -11.78
C THR A 108 -0.52 4.80 -10.68
N GLU A 109 -1.42 5.77 -10.64
CA GLU A 109 -1.55 6.74 -9.55
C GLU A 109 -2.94 6.63 -8.95
N ILE A 110 -3.00 6.57 -7.62
CA ILE A 110 -4.23 6.62 -6.84
C ILE A 110 -4.04 7.69 -5.78
N ILE A 111 -4.99 8.61 -5.67
CA ILE A 111 -5.03 9.63 -4.63
C ILE A 111 -6.39 9.54 -3.96
N ILE A 112 -6.41 9.51 -2.63
CA ILE A 112 -7.61 9.54 -1.81
C ILE A 112 -7.45 10.68 -0.81
N ASN A 113 -8.27 11.72 -0.88
CA ASN A 113 -8.38 12.75 0.14
C ASN A 113 -9.68 12.55 0.92
N ALA A 114 -9.62 12.67 2.24
CA ALA A 114 -10.79 12.71 3.09
C ALA A 114 -10.72 13.94 3.99
N ILE A 115 -11.75 14.77 3.98
CA ILE A 115 -11.87 15.97 4.81
C ILE A 115 -13.06 15.76 5.73
N GLY A 116 -12.87 15.89 7.03
CA GLY A 116 -13.94 15.83 8.02
C GLY A 116 -13.79 16.95 9.03
N ASN A 117 -14.80 17.81 9.16
CA ASN A 117 -14.79 18.93 10.13
C ASN A 117 -13.51 19.78 10.06
N GLY A 118 -13.06 20.10 8.85
CA GLY A 118 -11.85 20.88 8.59
C GLY A 118 -10.52 20.13 8.76
N LYS A 119 -10.53 18.85 9.17
CA LYS A 119 -9.33 18.01 9.23
C LYS A 119 -9.17 17.22 7.95
N LYS A 120 -8.03 17.39 7.28
CA LYS A 120 -7.68 16.67 6.06
C LYS A 120 -6.85 15.43 6.37
N MET A 121 -7.19 14.34 5.71
CA MET A 121 -6.40 13.13 5.58
C MET A 121 -6.18 12.88 4.09
N GLY A 122 -5.01 12.40 3.72
CA GLY A 122 -4.64 12.11 2.34
C GLY A 122 -3.90 10.79 2.26
N PHE A 123 -4.17 10.02 1.23
CA PHE A 123 -3.41 8.84 0.88
C PHE A 123 -3.05 8.95 -0.59
N HIS A 124 -1.81 8.64 -0.93
CA HIS A 124 -1.40 8.48 -2.32
C HIS A 124 -0.63 7.19 -2.52
N LEU A 125 -0.82 6.58 -3.68
CA LEU A 125 -0.06 5.46 -4.19
C LEU A 125 0.33 5.81 -5.63
N ARG A 126 1.62 5.93 -5.90
CA ARG A 126 2.15 6.05 -7.25
C ARG A 126 3.06 4.86 -7.50
N LYS A 127 2.66 4.04 -8.46
CA LYS A 127 3.48 2.99 -9.03
C LYS A 127 3.94 3.45 -10.40
N SER A 128 5.22 3.34 -10.70
CA SER A 128 5.73 3.58 -12.05
C SER A 128 6.61 2.43 -12.49
N GLU A 129 6.30 1.87 -13.65
CA GLU A 129 7.13 0.91 -14.35
C GLU A 129 7.52 1.54 -15.69
N THR A 130 8.81 1.79 -15.91
CA THR A 130 9.32 2.38 -17.15
C THR A 130 10.58 1.64 -17.57
N GLY A 131 10.45 0.76 -18.56
CA GLY A 131 11.56 -0.01 -19.11
C GLY A 131 12.29 -0.83 -18.04
N THR A 132 13.46 -0.36 -17.62
CA THR A 132 14.31 -1.00 -16.62
C THR A 132 14.10 -0.48 -15.19
N SER A 133 13.30 0.57 -15.00
CA SER A 133 13.06 1.21 -13.70
C SER A 133 11.66 0.88 -13.19
N ARG A 134 11.56 0.51 -11.91
CA ARG A 134 10.30 0.31 -11.18
C ARG A 134 10.33 1.15 -9.93
N SER A 135 9.26 1.86 -9.63
CA SER A 135 9.15 2.64 -8.39
C SER A 135 7.77 2.55 -7.78
N LEU A 136 7.74 2.72 -6.46
CA LEU A 136 6.58 2.73 -5.61
C LEU A 136 6.73 3.90 -4.64
N ASP A 137 5.75 4.78 -4.61
CA ASP A 137 5.63 5.91 -3.70
C ASP A 137 4.27 5.79 -3.01
N ILE A 138 4.28 5.63 -1.69
CA ILE A 138 3.12 5.56 -0.84
C ILE A 138 3.23 6.71 0.15
N GLY A 139 2.18 7.50 0.30
CA GLY A 139 2.13 8.54 1.31
C GLY A 139 0.81 8.56 2.06
N LEU A 140 0.91 9.00 3.30
CA LEU A 140 -0.17 9.22 4.23
C LEU A 140 -0.01 10.62 4.83
N GLU A 141 -0.97 11.49 4.58
CA GLU A 141 -1.11 12.81 5.18
C GLU A 141 -2.20 12.74 6.24
N LEU A 142 -1.88 13.10 7.48
CA LEU A 142 -2.82 13.23 8.58
C LEU A 142 -2.71 14.64 9.17
N PRO A 143 -3.69 15.11 9.96
CA PRO A 143 -3.62 16.42 10.61
C PRO A 143 -2.37 16.61 11.49
N GLN A 144 -1.81 15.51 12.00
CA GLN A 144 -0.64 15.51 12.87
C GLN A 144 0.70 15.52 12.09
N GLY A 145 0.68 15.25 10.79
CA GLY A 145 1.88 15.20 9.95
C GLY A 145 1.80 14.21 8.80
N LYS A 146 2.93 14.00 8.13
CA LYS A 146 3.04 13.16 6.94
C LYS A 146 3.96 11.97 7.20
N SER A 147 3.56 10.82 6.67
CA SER A 147 4.41 9.65 6.56
C SER A 147 4.46 9.21 5.11
N GLY A 148 5.59 8.69 4.66
CA GLY A 148 5.76 8.27 3.30
C GLY A 148 6.81 7.18 3.16
N PHE A 149 6.64 6.36 2.14
CA PHE A 149 7.61 5.39 1.67
C PHE A 149 7.79 5.59 0.17
N TYR A 150 9.02 5.80 -0.25
CA TYR A 150 9.45 5.75 -1.62
C TYR A 150 10.44 4.60 -1.78
N GLY A 151 10.31 3.87 -2.89
CA GLY A 151 11.23 2.83 -3.29
C GLY A 151 11.35 2.82 -4.81
N LYS A 152 12.57 2.71 -5.32
CA LYS A 152 12.88 2.59 -6.73
C LYS A 152 13.96 1.55 -6.93
N LEU A 153 13.74 0.70 -7.93
CA LEU A 153 14.64 -0.35 -8.38
C LEU A 153 14.91 -0.12 -9.87
N GLU A 154 16.15 0.20 -10.21
CA GLU A 154 16.59 0.36 -11.59
C GLU A 154 17.53 -0.77 -11.99
N ARG A 155 17.19 -1.50 -13.06
CA ARG A 155 18.05 -2.56 -13.60
C ARG A 155 19.04 -1.98 -14.59
N LYS A 156 20.34 -2.06 -14.29
CA LYS A 156 21.43 -1.67 -15.20
C LYS A 156 21.92 -2.82 -16.08
N GLY A 157 21.67 -4.06 -15.68
CA GLY A 157 22.06 -5.25 -16.46
C GLY A 157 21.49 -6.56 -15.90
N PRO A 158 21.94 -7.72 -16.39
CA PRO A 158 21.66 -9.00 -15.75
C PRO A 158 22.19 -8.99 -14.32
N GLN A 159 21.29 -9.12 -13.33
CA GLN A 159 21.63 -9.14 -11.91
C GLN A 159 22.41 -7.92 -11.39
N TYR A 160 22.29 -6.77 -12.08
CA TYR A 160 22.84 -5.48 -11.65
C TYR A 160 21.73 -4.46 -11.46
N PHE A 161 21.57 -3.97 -10.23
CA PHE A 161 20.48 -3.09 -9.80
C PHE A 161 20.99 -1.87 -9.04
N LEU A 162 20.32 -0.74 -9.25
CA LEU A 162 20.34 0.40 -8.34
C LEU A 162 19.07 0.39 -7.50
N ILE A 163 19.20 0.67 -6.22
CA ILE A 163 18.10 0.74 -5.27
C ILE A 163 18.10 2.15 -4.69
N GLU A 164 16.95 2.79 -4.64
CA GLU A 164 16.75 4.05 -3.94
C GLU A 164 15.52 3.87 -3.07
N SER A 165 15.61 4.22 -1.79
CA SER A 165 14.46 4.17 -0.89
C SER A 165 14.51 5.35 0.07
N LYS A 166 13.34 5.91 0.36
CA LYS A 166 13.17 6.99 1.31
C LYS A 166 11.97 6.73 2.18
N ILE A 167 12.12 6.94 3.48
CA ILE A 167 11.04 6.83 4.46
C ILE A 167 10.95 8.17 5.18
N GLU A 168 9.73 8.67 5.33
CA GLU A 168 9.39 9.83 6.15
C GLU A 168 8.34 9.41 7.18
N TRP A 169 8.46 9.89 8.41
CA TRP A 169 7.45 9.68 9.44
C TRP A 169 7.28 10.93 10.29
N PHE A 170 6.06 11.12 10.82
CA PHE A 170 5.74 12.26 11.69
C PHE A 170 5.65 11.90 13.19
N THR A 171 5.50 10.62 13.53
CA THR A 171 5.34 10.19 14.93
C THR A 171 6.66 10.26 15.70
N HIS A 172 6.60 10.34 17.04
CA HIS A 172 7.79 10.35 17.92
C HIS A 172 8.85 11.42 17.56
N GLY A 173 8.37 12.61 17.19
CA GLY A 173 9.22 13.76 16.82
C GLY A 173 9.80 13.68 15.40
N GLY A 174 9.24 12.81 14.55
CA GLY A 174 9.45 12.72 13.11
C GLY A 174 10.88 12.42 12.66
N GLY A 175 11.05 12.17 11.36
CA GLY A 175 12.36 11.96 10.75
C GLY A 175 12.31 11.48 9.31
N THR A 176 13.49 11.38 8.72
CA THR A 176 13.71 10.80 7.39
C THR A 176 14.75 9.69 7.46
N PHE A 177 14.63 8.73 6.56
CA PHE A 177 15.59 7.65 6.37
C PHE A 177 15.74 7.39 4.89
N ASP A 178 16.92 7.67 4.35
CA ASP A 178 17.25 7.56 2.94
C ASP A 178 18.26 6.43 2.74
N VAL A 179 18.03 5.56 1.75
CA VAL A 179 18.90 4.45 1.36
C VAL A 179 19.17 4.52 -0.13
N ASN A 180 20.44 4.52 -0.50
CA ASN A 180 20.89 4.39 -1.89
C ASN A 180 21.79 3.17 -2.01
N GLY A 181 21.41 2.22 -2.84
CA GLY A 181 22.08 0.95 -3.02
C GLY A 181 22.52 0.69 -4.45
N GLU A 182 23.63 -0.03 -4.59
CA GLU A 182 24.14 -0.54 -5.84
C GLU A 182 24.49 -2.02 -5.64
N ILE A 183 23.83 -2.92 -6.38
CA ILE A 183 24.02 -4.36 -6.24
C ILE A 183 24.40 -4.95 -7.59
N ASN A 184 25.56 -5.59 -7.66
CA ASN A 184 25.93 -6.48 -8.76
C ASN A 184 26.12 -7.89 -8.22
N ALA A 185 25.32 -8.83 -8.71
CA ALA A 185 25.38 -10.23 -8.32
C ALA A 185 25.48 -11.16 -9.54
N LYS A 186 26.03 -10.67 -10.67
CA LYS A 186 26.18 -11.43 -11.92
C LYS A 186 27.00 -12.72 -11.76
N SER A 187 28.03 -12.67 -10.93
CA SER A 187 28.89 -13.80 -10.62
C SER A 187 29.46 -13.61 -9.20
N PHE A 188 30.01 -14.68 -8.61
CA PHE A 188 30.74 -14.54 -7.35
C PHE A 188 32.00 -13.67 -7.50
N ASP A 189 32.56 -13.61 -8.71
CA ASP A 189 33.78 -12.86 -9.01
C ASP A 189 33.51 -11.36 -9.13
N ASP A 190 32.31 -11.00 -9.58
CA ASP A 190 31.85 -9.61 -9.76
C ASP A 190 30.89 -9.14 -8.65
N LEU A 191 30.75 -9.93 -7.58
CA LEU A 191 29.81 -9.67 -6.49
C LEU A 191 30.22 -8.41 -5.73
N PHE A 192 29.34 -7.41 -5.74
CA PHE A 192 29.41 -6.29 -4.81
C PHE A 192 28.03 -5.76 -4.44
N ILE A 193 27.93 -5.24 -3.22
CA ILE A 193 26.78 -4.52 -2.69
C ILE A 193 27.33 -3.24 -2.06
N LYS A 194 26.88 -2.08 -2.51
CA LYS A 194 27.12 -0.80 -1.85
C LYS A 194 25.80 -0.27 -1.33
N LEU A 195 25.80 0.29 -0.13
CA LEU A 195 24.67 0.92 0.52
C LEU A 195 25.15 2.23 1.15
N ASN A 196 24.40 3.30 0.91
CA ASN A 196 24.53 4.58 1.58
C ASN A 196 23.23 4.84 2.32
N ILE A 197 23.30 5.00 3.62
CA ILE A 197 22.15 5.22 4.49
C ILE A 197 22.33 6.58 5.16
N ASP A 198 21.30 7.41 5.11
CA ASP A 198 21.28 8.68 5.81
C ASP A 198 20.01 8.83 6.64
N SER A 199 20.18 9.06 7.94
CA SER A 199 19.07 9.36 8.84
C SER A 199 19.54 10.19 10.04
N PRO A 200 19.32 11.52 9.99
CA PRO A 200 19.66 12.40 11.10
C PRO A 200 18.99 12.03 12.41
N LYS A 201 17.72 11.62 12.34
CA LYS A 201 16.91 11.29 13.52
C LYS A 201 17.46 10.08 14.28
N LEU A 202 18.04 9.12 13.55
CA LEU A 202 18.56 7.87 14.10
C LEU A 202 20.04 7.93 14.42
N ASN A 203 20.65 9.10 14.22
CA ASN A 203 22.09 9.25 14.26
C ASN A 203 22.76 8.22 13.34
N MET A 204 22.29 8.10 12.09
CA MET A 204 22.90 7.30 11.03
C MET A 204 23.28 8.25 9.89
N ASN A 205 24.16 9.21 10.18
CA ASN A 205 24.52 10.23 9.22
C ASN A 205 25.59 9.71 8.27
N LYS A 206 25.27 9.61 6.97
CA LYS A 206 26.19 9.15 5.92
C LYS A 206 26.84 7.79 6.23
N VAL A 207 26.03 6.81 6.60
CA VAL A 207 26.49 5.44 6.76
C VAL A 207 26.79 4.87 5.39
N GLU A 208 28.06 4.55 5.13
CA GLU A 208 28.49 3.91 3.90
C GLU A 208 28.82 2.45 4.22
N PHE A 209 28.34 1.51 3.41
CA PHE A 209 28.61 0.10 3.57
C PHE A 209 28.86 -0.54 2.21
N GLU A 210 29.94 -1.29 2.10
CA GLU A 210 30.32 -2.02 0.91
C GLU A 210 30.67 -3.45 1.28
N VAL A 211 30.02 -4.39 0.60
CA VAL A 211 30.33 -5.82 0.62
C VAL A 211 30.88 -6.17 -0.74
N GLY A 212 31.97 -6.94 -0.75
CA GLY A 212 32.52 -7.45 -1.99
C GLY A 212 33.39 -8.65 -1.78
N ARG A 213 33.79 -9.30 -2.87
CA ARG A 213 34.79 -10.35 -2.81
C ARG A 213 36.18 -9.75 -2.65
N GLN A 214 36.98 -10.30 -1.73
CA GLN A 214 38.41 -10.03 -1.69
C GLN A 214 39.14 -11.10 -2.50
N LEU A 215 39.85 -10.70 -3.57
CA LEU A 215 40.70 -11.60 -4.33
C LEU A 215 41.97 -11.92 -3.52
N THR A 216 41.95 -13.02 -2.78
CA THR A 216 43.14 -13.55 -2.09
C THR A 216 43.94 -14.46 -3.01
N LYS A 217 45.25 -14.60 -2.77
CA LYS A 217 46.11 -15.56 -3.50
C LYS A 217 45.70 -17.04 -3.30
N SER A 218 44.86 -17.32 -2.30
CA SER A 218 44.26 -18.63 -2.02
C SER A 218 42.92 -18.80 -2.75
N SER A 219 42.56 -20.05 -3.05
CA SER A 219 41.25 -20.45 -3.61
C SER A 219 40.05 -20.21 -2.68
N SER A 220 40.30 -19.68 -1.48
CA SER A 220 39.28 -19.35 -0.49
C SER A 220 38.39 -18.20 -0.96
N LYS A 221 37.08 -18.41 -0.91
CA LYS A 221 36.06 -17.40 -1.24
C LYS A 221 35.82 -16.50 -0.04
N THR A 222 36.62 -15.45 0.10
CA THR A 222 36.49 -14.47 1.19
C THR A 222 35.64 -13.28 0.75
N ILE A 223 34.64 -12.95 1.56
CA ILE A 223 33.86 -11.71 1.43
C ILE A 223 34.36 -10.75 2.49
N TYR A 224 34.60 -9.51 2.07
CA TYR A 224 34.86 -8.41 2.97
C TYR A 224 33.64 -7.53 3.09
N PHE A 225 33.53 -6.84 4.21
CA PHE A 225 32.61 -5.74 4.42
C PHE A 225 33.41 -4.58 5.00
N ARG A 226 33.22 -3.40 4.42
CA ARG A 226 33.83 -2.16 4.88
C ARG A 226 32.76 -1.09 4.92
N GLY A 227 32.93 -0.13 5.80
CA GLY A 227 31.98 0.95 5.91
C GLY A 227 32.43 2.01 6.88
N LYS A 228 31.58 3.02 7.01
CA LYS A 228 31.73 4.11 7.95
C LYS A 228 30.36 4.43 8.48
N ALA A 229 30.20 4.51 9.80
CA ALA A 229 28.98 4.96 10.44
C ALA A 229 29.33 6.00 11.50
N ASN A 230 28.80 7.22 11.38
CA ASN A 230 29.10 8.33 12.30
C ASN A 230 30.60 8.48 12.57
N GLU A 231 31.39 8.52 11.49
CA GLU A 231 32.86 8.60 11.53
C GLU A 231 33.62 7.39 12.06
N LYS A 232 32.96 6.42 12.67
CA LYS A 232 33.57 5.14 13.05
C LYS A 232 33.71 4.24 11.82
N GLN A 233 34.93 3.75 11.59
CA GLN A 233 35.16 2.75 10.57
C GLN A 233 34.54 1.41 11.00
N ILE A 234 33.85 0.79 10.05
CA ILE A 234 33.34 -0.57 10.15
C ILE A 234 34.15 -1.41 9.19
N SER A 235 34.69 -2.53 9.64
CA SER A 235 35.38 -3.45 8.75
C SER A 235 35.25 -4.88 9.23
N GLY A 236 35.33 -5.81 8.29
CA GLY A 236 35.55 -7.20 8.60
C GLY A 236 35.53 -8.06 7.36
N SER A 237 35.72 -9.35 7.61
CA SER A 237 35.75 -10.35 6.56
C SER A 237 35.27 -11.67 7.11
N PHE A 238 34.63 -12.48 6.26
CA PHE A 238 34.37 -13.88 6.53
C PHE A 238 34.78 -14.72 5.33
N THR A 239 35.23 -15.93 5.62
CA THR A 239 35.55 -16.93 4.60
C THR A 239 34.35 -17.84 4.45
N LEU A 240 33.82 -17.96 3.23
CA LEU A 240 32.71 -18.84 2.95
C LEU A 240 33.18 -20.28 2.81
N VAL A 241 32.54 -21.18 3.55
CA VAL A 241 32.68 -22.62 3.37
C VAL A 241 31.40 -23.13 2.70
N PRO A 242 31.48 -23.62 1.46
CA PRO A 242 30.31 -24.22 0.80
C PRO A 242 29.89 -25.48 1.58
N LYS A 243 28.59 -25.61 1.79
CA LYS A 243 27.92 -26.80 2.32
C LYS A 243 27.01 -27.40 1.24
N GLU A 244 26.30 -28.48 1.56
CA GLU A 244 25.32 -29.09 0.66
C GLU A 244 24.14 -28.14 0.36
N ASN A 245 23.46 -28.34 -0.77
CA ASN A 245 22.22 -27.64 -1.15
C ASN A 245 22.31 -26.11 -1.22
N ASN A 246 23.39 -25.57 -1.82
CA ASN A 246 23.61 -24.12 -2.00
C ASN A 246 23.61 -23.33 -0.68
N LEU A 247 23.96 -24.00 0.42
CA LEU A 247 24.16 -23.39 1.72
C LEU A 247 25.62 -22.97 1.89
N PHE A 248 25.82 -21.78 2.43
CA PHE A 248 27.12 -21.21 2.73
C PHE A 248 27.13 -20.75 4.18
N GLU A 249 28.16 -21.16 4.90
CA GLU A 249 28.38 -20.75 6.29
C GLU A 249 29.75 -20.11 6.41
N GLY A 250 29.85 -19.10 7.26
CA GLY A 250 31.08 -18.35 7.49
C GLY A 250 31.15 -17.85 8.92
N ASN A 251 32.37 -17.80 9.43
CA ASN A 251 32.69 -17.08 10.65
C ASN A 251 33.68 -15.98 10.31
N GLY A 252 33.60 -14.88 11.04
CA GLY A 252 34.44 -13.72 10.84
C GLY A 252 34.47 -12.83 12.07
N VAL A 253 35.01 -11.64 11.88
CA VAL A 253 35.06 -10.62 12.92
C VAL A 253 34.57 -9.32 12.31
N LEU A 254 33.66 -8.66 13.02
CA LEU A 254 33.20 -7.31 12.72
C LEU A 254 33.89 -6.33 13.68
N LYS A 255 34.65 -5.39 13.13
CA LYS A 255 35.27 -4.31 13.89
C LYS A 255 34.46 -3.02 13.71
N VAL A 256 34.18 -2.33 14.81
CA VAL A 256 33.48 -1.04 14.84
C VAL A 256 34.29 -0.08 15.69
N GLY A 257 35.06 0.80 15.05
CA GLY A 257 36.10 1.57 15.76
C GLY A 257 37.14 0.62 16.36
N GLU A 258 37.34 0.67 17.67
CA GLU A 258 38.26 -0.21 18.40
C GLU A 258 37.60 -1.52 18.88
N ASP A 259 36.26 -1.59 18.85
CA ASP A 259 35.52 -2.76 19.32
C ASP A 259 35.52 -3.88 18.27
N SER A 260 35.55 -5.12 18.74
CA SER A 260 35.59 -6.32 17.90
C SER A 260 34.53 -7.32 18.32
N TYR A 261 33.67 -7.70 17.38
CA TYR A 261 32.53 -8.59 17.57
C TYR A 261 32.70 -9.88 16.74
N PRO A 262 32.46 -11.07 17.31
CA PRO A 262 32.42 -12.29 16.52
C PRO A 262 31.23 -12.24 15.58
N LEU A 263 31.46 -12.51 14.29
CA LEU A 263 30.45 -12.54 13.25
C LEU A 263 30.20 -13.99 12.82
N GLN A 264 28.94 -14.40 12.84
CA GLN A 264 28.47 -15.64 12.24
C GLN A 264 27.54 -15.30 11.09
N PHE A 265 27.71 -16.01 9.97
CA PHE A 265 26.97 -15.77 8.74
C PHE A 265 26.48 -17.09 8.15
N LYS A 266 25.22 -17.11 7.75
CA LYS A 266 24.61 -18.21 7.00
C LYS A 266 23.82 -17.64 5.84
N LEU A 267 24.12 -18.12 4.64
CA LEU A 267 23.44 -17.75 3.40
C LEU A 267 23.00 -19.01 2.68
N LYS A 268 21.72 -19.10 2.35
CA LYS A 268 21.20 -20.12 1.44
C LYS A 268 20.58 -19.41 0.25
N PHE A 269 20.98 -19.81 -0.95
CA PHE A 269 20.37 -19.31 -2.18
C PHE A 269 20.02 -20.49 -3.08
N ASP A 270 18.73 -20.78 -3.22
CA ASP A 270 18.24 -21.74 -4.20
C ASP A 270 17.56 -20.97 -5.33
N ILE A 271 18.38 -20.47 -6.26
CA ILE A 271 17.92 -19.66 -7.41
C ILE A 271 17.84 -20.46 -8.71
N GLN A 272 18.33 -21.71 -8.71
CA GLN A 272 18.38 -22.56 -9.90
C GLN A 272 17.03 -23.22 -10.20
N LYS A 273 16.19 -23.40 -9.18
CA LYS A 273 14.80 -23.82 -9.36
C LYS A 273 14.00 -22.66 -9.95
N GLN A 274 13.47 -22.86 -11.16
CA GLN A 274 12.70 -21.83 -11.86
C GLN A 274 11.38 -21.52 -11.14
N GLU A 275 10.71 -22.56 -10.63
CA GLU A 275 9.38 -22.46 -10.01
C GLU A 275 9.43 -21.99 -8.57
N GLN A 276 10.42 -22.43 -7.77
CA GLN A 276 10.51 -22.06 -6.36
C GLN A 276 11.90 -21.55 -6.02
N LYS A 277 11.98 -20.27 -5.64
CA LYS A 277 13.22 -19.62 -5.22
C LYS A 277 13.21 -19.39 -3.73
N GLU A 278 14.35 -19.60 -3.10
CA GLU A 278 14.55 -19.37 -1.67
C GLU A 278 15.84 -18.59 -1.46
N VAL A 279 15.76 -17.52 -0.68
CA VAL A 279 16.93 -16.78 -0.20
C VAL A 279 16.79 -16.64 1.31
N LEU A 280 17.77 -17.17 2.04
CA LEU A 280 17.88 -17.02 3.48
C LEU A 280 19.22 -16.37 3.80
N LEU A 281 19.18 -15.33 4.61
CA LEU A 281 20.31 -14.63 5.17
C LEU A 281 20.15 -14.57 6.69
N ASP A 282 21.12 -15.10 7.42
CA ASP A 282 21.17 -15.06 8.88
C ASP A 282 22.55 -14.57 9.31
N ILE A 283 22.57 -13.46 10.04
CA ILE A 283 23.77 -12.77 10.49
C ILE A 283 23.67 -12.57 12.00
N LYS A 284 24.72 -12.97 12.74
CA LYS A 284 24.84 -12.71 14.16
C LYS A 284 26.16 -12.02 14.47
N ALA A 285 26.09 -10.87 15.15
CA ALA A 285 27.22 -10.06 15.56
C ALA A 285 27.11 -9.71 17.05
N GLY A 286 27.76 -10.49 17.91
CA GLY A 286 27.64 -10.35 19.37
C GLY A 286 26.18 -10.46 19.85
N MET A 287 25.64 -9.37 20.42
CA MET A 287 24.27 -9.28 20.93
C MET A 287 23.20 -8.98 19.85
N TYR A 288 23.63 -8.70 18.63
CA TYR A 288 22.74 -8.34 17.51
C TYR A 288 22.58 -9.53 16.56
N SER A 289 21.37 -9.72 16.04
CA SER A 289 21.13 -10.67 14.94
C SER A 289 20.13 -10.12 13.93
N TYR A 290 20.35 -10.46 12.67
CA TYR A 290 19.47 -10.16 11.55
C TYR A 290 19.17 -11.45 10.79
N TYR A 291 17.89 -11.73 10.59
CA TYR A 291 17.40 -12.86 9.82
C TYR A 291 16.49 -12.33 8.72
N ALA A 292 16.75 -12.70 7.48
CA ALA A 292 15.88 -12.45 6.35
C ALA A 292 15.64 -13.76 5.61
N HIS A 293 14.38 -14.03 5.30
CA HIS A 293 13.98 -15.20 4.54
C HIS A 293 12.92 -14.81 3.55
N THR A 294 13.22 -15.03 2.27
CA THR A 294 12.32 -14.78 1.17
C THR A 294 12.12 -16.08 0.40
N THR A 295 10.86 -16.47 0.26
CA THR A 295 10.45 -17.53 -0.66
C THR A 295 9.62 -16.93 -1.78
N THR A 296 9.81 -17.43 -2.99
CA THR A 296 9.04 -17.04 -4.16
C THR A 296 8.60 -18.28 -4.90
N LEU A 297 7.31 -18.39 -5.18
CA LEU A 297 6.73 -19.44 -6.03
C LEU A 297 6.20 -18.78 -7.30
N ASN A 298 6.68 -19.26 -8.45
CA ASN A 298 6.23 -18.90 -9.78
C ASN A 298 5.73 -20.18 -10.47
N ASP A 299 4.42 -20.39 -10.46
CA ASP A 299 3.78 -21.47 -11.19
C ASP A 299 3.05 -20.84 -12.39
N GLU A 300 3.78 -20.77 -13.51
CA GLU A 300 3.28 -20.16 -14.75
C GLU A 300 2.13 -20.96 -15.36
N ALA A 301 2.10 -22.30 -15.17
CA ALA A 301 1.07 -23.17 -15.71
C ALA A 301 -0.30 -22.88 -15.10
N ASN A 302 -0.35 -22.59 -13.80
CA ASN A 302 -1.58 -22.20 -13.10
C ASN A 302 -1.73 -20.68 -12.94
N GLY A 303 -0.81 -19.88 -13.49
CA GLY A 303 -0.83 -18.42 -13.36
C GLY A 303 -0.69 -17.92 -11.92
N ILE A 304 -0.01 -18.68 -11.05
CA ILE A 304 0.17 -18.38 -9.63
C ILE A 304 1.55 -17.76 -9.39
N HIS A 305 1.56 -16.65 -8.66
CA HIS A 305 2.77 -16.01 -8.15
C HIS A 305 2.62 -15.73 -6.65
N LYS A 306 3.51 -16.29 -5.83
CA LYS A 306 3.54 -16.05 -4.38
C LYS A 306 4.89 -15.52 -3.94
N VAL A 307 4.88 -14.58 -3.00
CA VAL A 307 6.06 -14.12 -2.29
C VAL A 307 5.76 -14.14 -0.80
N ASP A 308 6.62 -14.77 -0.01
CA ASP A 308 6.60 -14.67 1.45
C ASP A 308 7.97 -14.19 1.90
N MET A 309 8.00 -13.06 2.59
CA MET A 309 9.20 -12.41 3.08
C MET A 309 9.04 -12.12 4.57
N ILE A 310 10.02 -12.58 5.34
CA ILE A 310 10.14 -12.32 6.77
C ILE A 310 11.50 -11.71 7.02
N ASN A 311 11.54 -10.54 7.65
CA ASN A 311 12.75 -9.93 8.17
C ASN A 311 12.62 -9.82 9.68
N LYS A 312 13.61 -10.28 10.41
CA LYS A 312 13.64 -10.26 11.87
C LYS A 312 14.95 -9.64 12.33
N TYR A 313 14.84 -8.61 13.16
CA TYR A 313 15.96 -7.95 13.81
C TYR A 313 15.88 -8.20 15.31
N CYS A 314 16.99 -8.58 15.94
CA CYS A 314 17.07 -8.74 17.38
C CYS A 314 18.26 -8.01 17.98
N LYS A 315 18.05 -7.48 19.19
CA LYS A 315 19.08 -7.00 20.10
C LYS A 315 18.83 -7.67 21.46
N ASN A 316 19.75 -8.52 21.90
CA ASN A 316 19.50 -9.48 22.97
C ASN A 316 18.27 -10.35 22.64
N ASP A 317 17.37 -10.53 23.61
CA ASP A 317 16.14 -11.32 23.47
C ASP A 317 14.96 -10.52 22.88
N GLN A 318 15.14 -9.21 22.66
CA GLN A 318 14.11 -8.37 22.06
C GLN A 318 14.23 -8.44 20.54
N CYS A 319 13.21 -9.01 19.92
CA CYS A 319 13.12 -9.18 18.48
C CYS A 319 11.91 -8.47 17.91
N GLN A 320 12.05 -8.06 16.67
CA GLN A 320 11.00 -7.41 15.91
C GLN A 320 10.97 -8.00 14.51
N THR A 321 9.78 -8.02 13.91
CA THR A 321 9.55 -8.72 12.65
C THR A 321 8.79 -7.83 11.68
N GLU A 322 9.27 -7.81 10.44
CA GLU A 322 8.60 -7.29 9.27
C GLU A 322 8.17 -8.48 8.40
N GLU A 323 6.89 -8.53 8.02
CA GLU A 323 6.33 -9.61 7.19
C GLU A 323 5.67 -9.02 5.94
N LEU A 324 5.93 -9.63 4.79
CA LEU A 324 5.24 -9.33 3.53
C LEU A 324 4.82 -10.63 2.87
N LYS A 325 3.52 -10.78 2.67
CA LYS A 325 2.92 -11.88 1.91
C LYS A 325 2.22 -11.30 0.70
N LEU A 326 2.54 -11.84 -0.46
CA LEU A 326 1.88 -11.53 -1.70
C LEU A 326 1.42 -12.83 -2.35
N TYR A 327 0.18 -12.83 -2.80
CA TYR A 327 -0.42 -13.89 -3.59
C TYR A 327 -1.10 -13.25 -4.78
N ASN A 328 -0.70 -13.66 -5.97
CA ASN A 328 -1.34 -13.32 -7.23
C ASN A 328 -1.73 -14.60 -7.93
N HIS A 329 -2.96 -14.65 -8.41
CA HIS A 329 -3.46 -15.74 -9.24
C HIS A 329 -4.19 -15.13 -10.43
N LYS A 330 -3.72 -15.44 -11.63
CA LYS A 330 -4.26 -14.90 -12.88
C LYS A 330 -4.63 -16.07 -13.80
N THR A 331 -5.92 -16.33 -13.91
CA THR A 331 -6.45 -17.39 -14.80
C THR A 331 -6.80 -16.86 -16.18
N GLY A 332 -6.91 -15.53 -16.34
CA GLY A 332 -7.22 -14.91 -17.63
C GLY A 332 -6.98 -13.39 -17.68
N PRO A 333 -7.32 -12.73 -18.79
CA PRO A 333 -7.16 -11.28 -18.94
C PRO A 333 -8.05 -10.46 -17.97
N LEU A 334 -9.23 -10.99 -17.65
CA LEU A 334 -10.24 -10.36 -16.77
C LEU A 334 -10.49 -11.15 -15.49
N GLU A 335 -9.67 -12.18 -15.24
CA GLU A 335 -9.81 -13.06 -14.08
C GLU A 335 -8.51 -13.04 -13.29
N TYR A 336 -8.56 -12.39 -12.13
CA TYR A 336 -7.42 -12.35 -11.23
C TYR A 336 -7.86 -12.23 -9.78
N GLU A 337 -7.00 -12.72 -8.90
CA GLU A 337 -7.05 -12.50 -7.47
C GLU A 337 -5.65 -12.08 -6.98
N THR A 338 -5.59 -10.93 -6.32
CA THR A 338 -4.39 -10.38 -5.69
C THR A 338 -4.66 -10.20 -4.21
N LYS A 339 -3.82 -10.78 -3.36
CA LYS A 339 -3.78 -10.56 -1.91
C LYS A 339 -2.41 -10.06 -1.53
N ILE A 340 -2.36 -8.98 -0.77
CA ILE A 340 -1.14 -8.43 -0.20
C ILE A 340 -1.39 -8.25 1.29
N GLU A 341 -0.55 -8.83 2.12
CA GLU A 341 -0.55 -8.61 3.57
C GLU A 341 0.85 -8.13 3.96
N ALA A 342 0.93 -6.96 4.56
CA ALA A 342 2.16 -6.44 5.12
C ALA A 342 1.96 -6.14 6.60
N LYS A 343 2.94 -6.54 7.41
CA LYS A 343 3.03 -6.21 8.82
C LYS A 343 4.38 -5.56 9.04
N LEU A 344 4.35 -4.27 9.36
CA LEU A 344 5.53 -3.45 9.49
C LEU A 344 5.69 -2.97 10.93
N SER A 345 6.70 -3.46 11.63
CA SER A 345 7.10 -2.99 12.96
C SER A 345 8.14 -1.85 12.88
N VAL A 346 8.74 -1.67 11.68
CA VAL A 346 9.78 -0.69 11.28
C VAL A 346 11.00 -0.64 12.22
N SER A 347 11.29 -1.79 12.80
CA SER A 347 12.12 -1.96 13.99
C SER A 347 13.62 -1.74 13.86
N LEU A 348 14.16 -1.87 12.64
CA LEU A 348 15.56 -1.57 12.34
C LEU A 348 15.89 -0.08 12.55
N ILE A 349 14.85 0.76 12.62
CA ILE A 349 14.91 2.20 12.44
C ILE A 349 14.20 2.89 13.61
N PHE A 350 12.97 2.49 13.94
CA PHE A 350 12.25 2.93 15.14
C PHE A 350 11.36 1.82 15.68
N VAL A 351 11.10 1.82 16.98
CA VAL A 351 10.11 0.90 17.55
C VAL A 351 8.76 1.59 17.50
N LEU A 352 7.89 1.14 16.58
CA LEU A 352 6.48 1.50 16.69
C LEU A 352 5.89 0.86 17.94
N GLU A 353 5.03 1.60 18.65
CA GLU A 353 4.26 1.04 19.77
C GLU A 353 3.38 -0.13 19.32
N HIS A 354 2.88 -0.09 18.08
CA HIS A 354 2.10 -1.14 17.42
C HIS A 354 2.57 -1.35 15.98
N PRO A 355 2.54 -2.59 15.44
CA PRO A 355 2.86 -2.81 14.04
C PRO A 355 1.80 -2.15 13.13
N LEU A 356 2.26 -1.55 12.04
CA LEU A 356 1.40 -1.12 10.94
C LEU A 356 0.96 -2.37 10.16
N LEU A 357 -0.34 -2.58 10.06
CA LEU A 357 -0.94 -3.67 9.30
C LEU A 357 -1.52 -3.09 8.02
N MET A 358 -1.21 -3.72 6.89
CA MET A 358 -1.84 -3.43 5.61
C MET A 358 -2.34 -4.73 5.00
N LYS A 359 -3.61 -4.76 4.62
CA LYS A 359 -4.18 -5.84 3.82
C LYS A 359 -4.82 -5.27 2.58
N VAL A 360 -4.53 -5.88 1.44
CA VAL A 360 -5.16 -5.56 0.16
C VAL A 360 -5.68 -6.87 -0.41
N HIS A 361 -6.95 -6.90 -0.78
CA HIS A 361 -7.54 -8.00 -1.52
C HIS A 361 -8.27 -7.43 -2.73
N MET A 362 -7.85 -7.84 -3.91
CA MET A 362 -8.46 -7.44 -5.18
C MET A 362 -8.85 -8.70 -5.91
N LYS A 363 -10.11 -8.81 -6.31
CA LYS A 363 -10.62 -9.92 -7.09
C LYS A 363 -11.40 -9.38 -8.28
N ARG A 364 -11.17 -9.94 -9.46
CA ARG A 364 -11.93 -9.65 -10.67
C ARG A 364 -12.37 -10.94 -11.33
N GLN A 365 -13.65 -11.00 -11.70
CA GLN A 365 -14.25 -12.09 -12.45
C GLN A 365 -15.11 -11.48 -13.57
N GLY A 366 -14.50 -11.30 -14.75
CA GLY A 366 -15.17 -10.63 -15.87
C GLY A 366 -15.39 -9.14 -15.61
N LEU A 367 -16.66 -8.73 -15.52
CA LEU A 367 -17.07 -7.36 -15.18
C LEU A 367 -17.23 -7.14 -13.67
N GLU A 368 -17.41 -8.21 -12.91
CA GLU A 368 -17.45 -8.12 -11.47
C GLU A 368 -16.06 -7.83 -10.91
N TYR A 369 -16.00 -6.93 -9.94
CA TYR A 369 -14.79 -6.71 -9.17
C TYR A 369 -15.12 -6.49 -7.69
N ASP A 370 -14.20 -6.92 -6.84
CA ASP A 370 -14.21 -6.70 -5.41
C ASP A 370 -12.82 -6.19 -5.00
N ARG A 371 -12.79 -5.09 -4.24
CA ARG A 371 -11.58 -4.45 -3.77
C ARG A 371 -11.74 -4.13 -2.30
N PHE A 372 -10.90 -4.75 -1.49
CA PHE A 372 -10.77 -4.48 -0.07
C PHE A 372 -9.37 -3.95 0.24
N LEU A 373 -9.30 -2.89 1.01
CA LEU A 373 -8.09 -2.29 1.56
C LEU A 373 -8.30 -2.09 3.06
N GLU A 374 -7.37 -2.57 3.88
CA GLU A 374 -7.33 -2.32 5.31
C GLU A 374 -5.97 -1.78 5.68
N VAL A 375 -5.95 -0.70 6.45
CA VAL A 375 -4.76 -0.16 7.09
C VAL A 375 -5.05 -0.02 8.58
N GLY A 376 -4.21 -0.60 9.43
CA GLY A 376 -4.38 -0.60 10.87
C GLY A 376 -3.11 -0.23 11.62
N TYR A 377 -3.26 0.51 12.71
CA TYR A 377 -2.20 0.85 13.65
C TYR A 377 -2.73 0.72 15.08
N GLY A 378 -2.32 -0.35 15.78
CA GLY A 378 -2.88 -0.67 17.09
C GLY A 378 -4.38 -0.99 17.02
N PRO A 379 -5.23 -0.39 17.87
CA PRO A 379 -6.69 -0.61 17.83
C PRO A 379 -7.39 0.16 16.69
N ASP A 380 -6.74 1.18 16.13
CA ASP A 380 -7.33 2.00 15.08
C ASP A 380 -7.14 1.34 13.71
N LYS A 381 -8.25 1.22 12.96
CA LYS A 381 -8.26 0.68 11.61
C LYS A 381 -9.09 1.53 10.66
N ILE A 382 -8.62 1.62 9.43
CA ILE A 382 -9.33 2.20 8.30
C ILE A 382 -9.51 1.09 7.27
N GLN A 383 -10.74 0.85 6.85
CA GLN A 383 -11.09 -0.15 5.86
C GLN A 383 -11.85 0.52 4.72
N TYR A 384 -11.48 0.20 3.49
CA TYR A 384 -12.20 0.55 2.28
C TYR A 384 -12.62 -0.74 1.57
N HIS A 385 -13.89 -0.86 1.23
CA HIS A 385 -14.43 -1.94 0.42
C HIS A 385 -15.19 -1.35 -0.75
N GLY A 386 -14.79 -1.66 -1.98
CA GLY A 386 -15.50 -1.27 -3.19
C GLY A 386 -15.81 -2.50 -4.03
N TYR A 387 -17.05 -2.60 -4.52
CA TYR A 387 -17.47 -3.74 -5.34
C TYR A 387 -18.37 -3.30 -6.49
N VAL A 388 -18.30 -4.07 -7.58
CA VAL A 388 -19.29 -4.11 -8.64
C VAL A 388 -19.65 -5.57 -8.87
N LYS A 389 -20.95 -5.84 -8.82
CA LYS A 389 -21.58 -7.13 -9.09
C LYS A 389 -22.65 -6.92 -10.16
N ASP A 390 -23.22 -8.02 -10.64
CA ASP A 390 -24.26 -7.97 -11.67
C ASP A 390 -25.51 -7.15 -11.27
N ASP A 391 -25.88 -7.16 -9.97
CA ASP A 391 -27.10 -6.55 -9.45
C ASP A 391 -26.85 -5.28 -8.62
N ARG A 392 -25.60 -4.92 -8.35
CA ARG A 392 -25.27 -3.80 -7.46
C ARG A 392 -23.83 -3.33 -7.60
N ALA A 393 -23.59 -2.09 -7.22
CA ALA A 393 -22.27 -1.53 -7.02
C ALA A 393 -22.25 -0.75 -5.72
N GLY A 394 -21.14 -0.78 -4.99
CA GLY A 394 -21.05 -0.05 -3.74
C GLY A 394 -19.63 0.27 -3.33
N ALA A 395 -19.53 1.21 -2.40
CA ALA A 395 -18.31 1.56 -1.72
C ALA A 395 -18.60 1.81 -0.24
N GLU A 396 -17.79 1.22 0.64
CA GLU A 396 -17.82 1.38 2.08
C GLU A 396 -16.45 1.89 2.56
N LEU A 397 -16.46 2.94 3.37
CA LEU A 397 -15.32 3.42 4.13
C LEU A 397 -15.62 3.31 5.62
N THR A 398 -14.95 2.38 6.28
CA THR A 398 -14.98 2.19 7.73
C THR A 398 -13.79 2.90 8.37
N LEU A 399 -14.07 3.86 9.23
CA LEU A 399 -13.12 4.62 10.06
C LEU A 399 -13.25 4.14 11.52
N PRO A 400 -12.28 4.44 12.42
CA PRO A 400 -12.29 3.91 13.79
C PRO A 400 -13.58 4.15 14.60
N LYS A 401 -14.33 5.22 14.28
CA LYS A 401 -15.55 5.62 15.00
C LYS A 401 -16.83 5.62 14.16
N ARG A 402 -16.74 5.39 12.85
CA ARG A 402 -17.90 5.49 11.95
C ARG A 402 -17.68 4.75 10.65
N THR A 403 -18.76 4.29 10.03
CA THR A 403 -18.79 3.71 8.70
C THR A 403 -19.64 4.56 7.78
N ILE A 404 -19.17 4.75 6.55
CA ILE A 404 -19.85 5.50 5.50
C ILE A 404 -19.96 4.55 4.31
N ALA A 405 -21.17 4.27 3.85
CA ALA A 405 -21.42 3.38 2.73
C ALA A 405 -22.34 4.05 1.71
N VAL A 406 -22.08 3.78 0.44
CA VAL A 406 -22.93 4.13 -0.69
C VAL A 406 -23.12 2.87 -1.51
N GLU A 407 -24.38 2.50 -1.78
CA GLU A 407 -24.72 1.36 -2.62
C GLU A 407 -25.74 1.80 -3.67
N ALA A 408 -25.50 1.39 -4.92
CA ALA A 408 -26.43 1.46 -6.02
C ALA A 408 -26.89 0.03 -6.34
N VAL A 409 -28.20 -0.18 -6.40
CA VAL A 409 -28.79 -1.47 -6.77
C VAL A 409 -29.38 -1.33 -8.17
N PHE A 410 -28.99 -2.23 -9.07
CA PHE A 410 -29.48 -2.27 -10.44
C PHE A 410 -30.55 -3.35 -10.54
N ASN A 411 -31.72 -2.98 -11.06
CA ASN A 411 -32.73 -3.95 -11.43
C ASN A 411 -32.70 -4.11 -12.95
N LEU A 412 -31.76 -4.91 -13.44
CA LEU A 412 -31.74 -5.31 -14.85
C LEU A 412 -32.89 -6.31 -15.04
N GLN A 413 -34.06 -5.84 -15.46
CA GLN A 413 -35.08 -6.74 -15.98
C GLN A 413 -34.47 -7.48 -17.16
N GLN A 414 -34.29 -8.80 -16.99
CA GLN A 414 -33.94 -9.70 -18.09
C GLN A 414 -35.08 -9.62 -19.11
N GLY A 415 -34.79 -8.99 -20.26
CA GLY A 415 -35.69 -8.95 -21.41
C GLY A 415 -35.69 -10.27 -22.17
#